data_AF-A0A2P5CBA9-F1
#
_entry.id   AF-A0A2P5CBA9-F1
#
_cell.length_a   1.000
_cell.length_b   1.000
_cell.length_c   1.000
_cell.angle_alpha   90.00
_cell.angle_beta   90.00
_cell.angle_gamma   90.00
#
_symmetry.space_group_name_H-M   'P 1'
#
loop_
_entity.id
_entity.type
_entity.pdbx_description
1 polymer ?
#
loop_
_entity_poly.entity_id
_entity_poly.type
_entity_poly.pdbx_seq_one_letter_code
_entity_poly.pdbx_strand_id
1 'polypeptide(L)'
;NGHSFCPSNNGTKFWAHEWTKHETCSESVLDQHDYSQATLNLKKKADLLQALKNAGIEPNGTFYKLDNIREAIENGIGYTPGITCNVDASGYTQLHEIYLCVDTCGSNFVEC
;
A
#
# COMPACT_ATOMS: atom_id res chain seq x y z
N ASN A 1 -13.18 19.63 6.46
CA ASN A 1 -14.12 18.97 5.53
C ASN A 1 -13.35 18.05 4.61
N GLY A 2 -13.39 16.76 4.89
CA GLY A 2 -12.68 15.74 4.12
C GLY A 2 -12.95 14.36 4.73
N HIS A 3 -14.21 13.96 4.78
CA HIS A 3 -14.56 12.59 5.14
C HIS A 3 -14.22 11.70 3.95
N SER A 4 -13.22 10.83 4.10
CA SER A 4 -12.97 9.75 3.15
C SER A 4 -14.26 8.92 3.00
N PHE A 5 -14.82 8.94 1.80
CA PHE A 5 -16.01 8.15 1.48
C PHE A 5 -15.57 6.69 1.34
N CYS A 6 -15.90 5.82 2.30
CA CYS A 6 -15.83 4.38 2.08
C CYS A 6 -16.97 4.01 1.11
N PRO A 7 -16.69 3.54 -0.12
CA PRO A 7 -17.76 3.14 -1.02
C PRO A 7 -18.54 1.97 -0.41
N SER A 8 -19.88 2.05 -0.48
CA SER A 8 -20.81 1.03 0.05
C SER A 8 -20.88 -0.22 -0.84
N ASN A 9 -19.73 -0.71 -1.29
CA ASN A 9 -19.59 -1.95 -2.02
C ASN A 9 -19.16 -3.04 -1.05
N ASN A 10 -19.69 -4.25 -1.15
CA ASN A 10 -19.29 -5.39 -0.31
C ASN A 10 -17.86 -5.91 -0.66
N GLY A 11 -17.10 -5.18 -1.49
CA GLY A 11 -15.74 -5.48 -1.90
C GLY A 11 -15.64 -6.61 -2.92
N THR A 12 -16.66 -7.46 -3.09
CA THR A 12 -16.55 -8.71 -3.86
C THR A 12 -16.14 -8.49 -5.32
N LYS A 13 -16.65 -7.43 -5.97
CA LYS A 13 -16.26 -7.10 -7.35
C LYS A 13 -14.79 -6.69 -7.47
N PHE A 14 -14.27 -5.97 -6.48
CA PHE A 14 -12.87 -5.57 -6.43
C PHE A 14 -11.99 -6.80 -6.21
N TRP A 15 -12.28 -7.60 -5.19
CA TRP A 15 -11.52 -8.82 -4.91
C TRP A 15 -11.54 -9.84 -6.05
N ALA A 16 -12.67 -10.02 -6.74
CA ALA A 16 -12.73 -10.90 -7.90
C ALA A 16 -11.90 -10.39 -9.10
N HIS A 17 -11.81 -9.06 -9.27
CA HIS A 17 -10.96 -8.45 -10.28
C HIS A 17 -9.47 -8.65 -9.96
N GLU A 18 -9.06 -8.33 -8.73
CA GLU A 18 -7.68 -8.50 -8.27
C GLU A 18 -7.26 -9.97 -8.34
N TRP A 19 -8.12 -10.91 -7.91
CA TRP A 19 -7.90 -12.36 -8.05
C TRP A 19 -7.55 -12.74 -9.49
N THR A 20 -8.45 -12.42 -10.42
CA THR A 20 -8.33 -12.84 -11.82
C THR A 20 -7.10 -12.23 -12.48
N LYS A 21 -6.80 -10.96 -12.18
CA LYS A 21 -5.78 -10.18 -12.88
C LYS A 21 -4.37 -10.38 -12.32
N HIS A 22 -4.23 -10.57 -11.01
CA HIS A 22 -2.94 -10.55 -10.33
C HIS A 22 -2.63 -11.86 -9.62
N GLU A 23 -3.60 -12.48 -8.95
CA GLU A 23 -3.35 -13.61 -8.03
C GLU A 23 -3.16 -14.95 -8.77
N THR A 24 -3.80 -15.13 -9.94
CA THR A 24 -3.64 -16.35 -10.78
C THR A 24 -2.19 -16.58 -11.24
N CYS A 25 -1.35 -15.55 -11.29
CA CYS A 25 0.07 -15.67 -11.65
C CYS A 25 0.91 -16.36 -10.56
N SER A 26 0.42 -16.41 -9.32
CA SER A 26 1.09 -17.04 -8.18
C SER A 26 0.41 -18.33 -7.70
N GLU A 27 -0.63 -18.80 -8.40
CA GLU A 27 -1.45 -19.94 -7.97
C GLU A 27 -0.65 -21.25 -7.80
N SER A 28 0.50 -21.37 -8.48
CA SER A 28 1.43 -22.50 -8.31
C SER A 28 2.18 -22.51 -6.97
N VAL A 29 2.16 -21.39 -6.23
CA VAL A 29 2.85 -21.19 -4.94
C VAL A 29 1.86 -20.93 -3.81
N LEU A 30 0.85 -20.09 -4.04
CA LEU A 30 -0.18 -19.71 -3.08
C LEU A 30 -1.55 -19.90 -3.72
N ASP A 31 -2.40 -20.71 -3.11
CA ASP A 31 -3.81 -20.79 -3.53
C ASP A 31 -4.57 -19.50 -3.17
N GLN A 32 -5.84 -19.41 -3.57
CA GLN A 32 -6.65 -18.21 -3.33
C GLN A 32 -6.74 -17.79 -1.87
N HIS A 33 -6.93 -18.76 -0.99
CA HIS A 33 -7.07 -18.49 0.42
C HIS A 33 -5.74 -18.02 1.00
N ASP A 34 -4.65 -18.71 0.67
CA ASP A 34 -3.33 -18.41 1.19
C ASP A 34 -2.79 -17.07 0.68
N TYR A 35 -3.05 -16.73 -0.58
CA TYR A 35 -2.70 -15.41 -1.13
C TYR A 35 -3.44 -14.29 -0.39
N SER A 36 -4.77 -14.43 -0.24
CA SER A 36 -5.59 -13.44 0.47
C SER A 36 -5.13 -13.28 1.92
N GLN A 37 -4.80 -14.39 2.58
CA GLN A 37 -4.32 -14.40 3.97
C GLN A 37 -2.92 -13.79 4.10
N ALA A 38 -2.00 -14.08 3.17
CA ALA A 38 -0.68 -13.48 3.10
C ALA A 38 -0.77 -11.96 2.93
N THR A 39 -1.61 -11.49 2.00
CA THR A 39 -1.87 -10.07 1.76
C THR A 39 -2.37 -9.35 3.01
N LEU A 40 -3.33 -9.94 3.73
CA LEU A 40 -3.83 -9.38 5.00
C LEU A 40 -2.75 -9.36 6.09
N ASN A 41 -1.89 -10.37 6.16
CA ASN A 41 -0.79 -10.42 7.11
C ASN A 41 0.28 -9.36 6.81
N LEU A 42 0.66 -9.20 5.53
CA LEU A 42 1.57 -8.15 5.08
C LEU A 42 1.00 -6.76 5.38
N LYS A 43 -0.30 -6.53 5.12
CA LYS A 43 -0.96 -5.26 5.41
C LYS A 43 -0.97 -4.89 6.91
N LYS A 44 -1.00 -5.90 7.79
CA LYS A 44 -0.87 -5.72 9.25
C LYS A 44 0.58 -5.42 9.66
N LYS A 45 1.57 -6.02 8.99
CA LYS A 45 3.00 -5.74 9.23
C LYS A 45 3.40 -4.35 8.73
N ALA A 46 2.84 -3.88 7.62
CA ALA A 46 3.10 -2.57 7.04
C ALA A 46 2.15 -1.49 7.56
N ASP A 47 2.40 -0.97 8.76
CA ASP A 47 1.71 0.21 9.28
C ASP A 47 2.30 1.51 8.72
N LEU A 48 2.04 1.72 7.43
CA LEU A 48 2.49 2.90 6.68
C LEU A 48 2.01 4.21 7.30
N LEU A 49 0.78 4.24 7.83
CA LEU A 49 0.23 5.45 8.43
C LEU A 49 0.97 5.80 9.72
N GLN A 50 1.26 4.81 10.57
CA GLN A 50 2.03 5.05 11.78
C GLN A 50 3.47 5.43 11.48
N ALA A 51 4.12 4.81 10.48
CA ALA A 51 5.46 5.18 10.02
C ALA A 51 5.53 6.66 9.60
N LEU A 52 4.58 7.11 8.77
CA LEU A 52 4.49 8.51 8.34
C LEU A 52 4.24 9.45 9.52
N LYS A 53 3.29 9.11 10.41
CA LYS A 53 2.98 9.94 11.59
C LYS A 53 4.16 10.08 12.55
N ASN A 54 4.94 9.02 12.75
CA ASN A 54 6.14 9.07 13.59
C ASN A 54 7.18 10.08 13.06
N ALA A 55 7.18 10.32 11.75
CA ALA A 55 8.02 11.35 11.10
C ALA A 55 7.33 12.73 10.99
N GLY A 56 6.15 12.91 11.59
CA GLY A 56 5.37 14.15 11.50
C GLY A 56 4.67 14.37 10.16
N ILE A 57 4.52 13.32 9.35
CA ILE A 57 3.82 13.35 8.06
C ILE A 57 2.38 12.87 8.28
N GLU A 58 1.43 13.77 8.06
CA GLU A 58 0.01 13.52 8.30
C GLU A 58 -0.81 13.66 7.02
N PRO A 59 -1.89 12.87 6.84
CA PRO A 59 -2.80 13.02 5.70
C PRO A 59 -3.75 14.21 5.91
N ASN A 60 -3.19 15.42 6.01
CA ASN A 60 -3.90 16.65 6.35
C ASN A 60 -3.92 17.69 5.20
N GLY A 61 -3.45 17.31 4.01
CA GLY A 61 -3.37 18.19 2.83
C GLY A 61 -2.10 19.06 2.78
N THR A 62 -1.20 18.93 3.75
CA THR A 62 0.12 19.59 3.71
C THR A 62 1.04 18.90 2.69
N PHE A 63 1.87 19.67 2.00
CA PHE A 63 2.87 19.15 1.09
C PHE A 63 4.14 18.73 1.83
N TYR A 64 4.65 17.56 1.49
CA TYR A 64 5.90 17.01 2.01
C TYR A 64 6.85 16.71 0.86
N LYS A 65 8.16 16.78 1.13
CA LYS A 65 9.16 16.33 0.15
C LYS A 65 9.04 14.82 -0.05
N LEU A 66 9.14 14.38 -1.30
CA LEU A 66 9.09 12.95 -1.63
C LEU A 66 10.15 12.14 -0.87
N ASP A 67 11.36 12.69 -0.73
CA ASP A 67 12.45 12.02 0.00
C ASP A 67 12.12 11.83 1.48
N ASN A 68 11.47 12.80 2.13
CA ASN A 68 11.03 12.66 3.52
C ASN A 68 9.96 11.56 3.67
N ILE A 69 9.04 11.44 2.70
CA ILE A 69 8.03 10.38 2.67
C ILE A 69 8.72 9.01 2.52
N ARG A 70 9.67 8.91 1.58
CA ARG A 70 10.43 7.68 1.34
C ARG A 70 11.19 7.25 2.58
N GLU A 71 11.97 8.17 3.18
CA GLU A 71 12.77 7.92 4.38
C GLU A 71 11.89 7.55 5.59
N ALA A 72 10.74 8.20 5.78
CA ALA A 72 9.82 7.87 6.87
C ALA A 72 9.29 6.43 6.76
N ILE A 73 8.93 6.00 5.56
CA ILE A 73 8.44 4.64 5.31
C ILE A 73 9.60 3.64 5.43
N GLU A 74 10.76 3.94 4.87
CA GLU A 74 11.96 3.09 4.95
C GLU A 74 12.39 2.88 6.41
N ASN A 75 12.43 3.93 7.22
CA ASN A 75 12.72 3.82 8.65
C ASN A 75 11.64 3.06 9.43
N GLY A 76 10.37 3.14 9.01
CA GLY A 76 9.26 2.48 9.69
C GLY A 76 9.10 1.00 9.34
N ILE A 77 9.42 0.63 8.09
CA ILE A 77 9.21 -0.71 7.53
C ILE A 77 10.51 -1.51 7.41
N GLY A 78 11.65 -0.82 7.29
CA GLY A 78 12.99 -1.39 7.12
C GLY A 78 13.38 -1.67 5.67
N TYR A 79 12.57 -1.27 4.69
CA TYR A 79 12.78 -1.52 3.27
C TYR A 79 12.39 -0.30 2.43
N THR A 80 13.06 -0.11 1.30
CA THR A 80 12.81 1.02 0.40
C THR A 80 11.44 0.88 -0.28
N PRO A 81 10.51 1.85 -0.13
CA PRO A 81 9.24 1.79 -0.82
C PRO A 81 9.33 2.30 -2.26
N GLY A 82 8.51 1.71 -3.14
CA GLY A 82 8.08 2.37 -4.37
C GLY A 82 6.98 3.39 -4.07
N ILE A 83 6.99 4.55 -4.73
CA ILE A 83 5.98 5.59 -4.53
C ILE A 83 5.45 6.05 -5.89
N THR A 84 4.12 6.06 -6.03
CA THR A 84 3.45 6.72 -7.16
C THR A 84 2.62 7.90 -6.65
N CYS A 85 2.63 8.96 -7.46
CA CYS A 85 1.80 10.14 -7.24
C CYS A 85 0.79 10.25 -8.38
N ASN A 86 -0.36 10.85 -8.09
CA ASN A 86 -1.30 11.30 -9.11
C ASN A 86 -1.56 12.81 -8.95
N VAL A 87 -2.37 13.36 -9.86
CA VAL A 87 -2.77 14.77 -9.81
C VAL A 87 -4.24 14.82 -9.39
N ASP A 88 -4.54 15.63 -8.38
CA ASP A 88 -5.90 15.82 -7.89
C ASP A 88 -6.73 16.74 -8.83
N ALA A 89 -8.01 16.90 -8.53
CA ALA A 89 -8.91 17.75 -9.32
C ALA A 89 -8.53 19.25 -9.31
N SER A 90 -7.70 19.68 -8.35
CA SER A 90 -7.19 21.05 -8.24
C SER A 90 -5.84 21.23 -8.92
N GLY A 91 -5.29 20.18 -9.53
CA GLY A 91 -4.01 20.20 -10.24
C GLY A 91 -2.79 19.98 -9.34
N TYR A 92 -2.98 19.60 -8.08
CA TYR A 92 -1.89 19.32 -7.16
C TYR A 92 -1.43 17.87 -7.25
N THR A 93 -0.11 17.67 -7.26
CA THR A 93 0.47 16.33 -7.12
C THR A 93 0.29 15.83 -5.68
N GLN A 94 -0.32 14.67 -5.51
CA GLN A 94 -0.54 14.03 -4.22
C GLN A 94 0.01 12.59 -4.21
N LEU A 95 0.42 12.13 -3.03
CA LEU A 95 0.77 10.73 -2.80
C LEU A 95 -0.43 9.85 -3.12
N HIS A 96 -0.26 8.86 -3.99
CA HIS A 96 -1.35 8.01 -4.45
C HIS A 96 -1.20 6.57 -3.95
N GLU A 97 -0.12 5.89 -4.30
CA GLU A 97 0.13 4.51 -3.89
C GLU A 97 1.56 4.33 -3.39
N ILE A 98 1.71 3.38 -2.47
CA ILE A 98 3.00 2.94 -1.94
C ILE A 98 3.12 1.45 -2.25
N TYR A 99 4.25 1.06 -2.83
CA TYR A 99 4.58 -0.30 -3.21
C TYR A 99 5.67 -0.84 -2.28
N LEU A 100 5.48 -2.08 -1.80
CA LEU A 100 6.46 -2.81 -1.02
C LEU A 100 6.72 -4.15 -1.71
N CYS A 101 7.99 -4.51 -1.88
CA CYS A 101 8.37 -5.81 -2.43
C CYS A 101 8.29 -6.90 -1.36
N VAL A 102 7.88 -8.09 -1.80
CA VAL A 102 7.71 -9.26 -0.93
C VAL A 102 8.39 -10.47 -1.54
N ASP A 103 8.80 -11.41 -0.69
CA ASP A 103 9.31 -12.70 -1.16
C ASP A 103 8.22 -13.46 -1.96
N THR A 104 8.64 -14.47 -2.72
CA THR A 104 7.75 -15.26 -3.58
C THR A 104 6.62 -15.95 -2.80
N CYS A 105 6.79 -16.16 -1.49
CA CYS A 105 5.80 -16.78 -0.61
C CYS A 105 4.90 -15.74 0.09
N GLY A 106 5.03 -14.45 -0.21
CA GLY A 106 4.25 -13.37 0.40
C GLY A 106 4.42 -13.28 1.92
N SER A 107 5.54 -13.77 2.46
CA SER A 107 5.72 -13.93 3.91
C SER A 107 6.46 -12.76 4.54
N ASN A 108 7.48 -12.23 3.85
CA ASN A 108 8.33 -11.15 4.33
C ASN A 108 8.52 -10.08 3.27
N PHE A 109 8.82 -8.86 3.73
CA PHE A 109 9.28 -7.78 2.88
C PHE A 109 10.74 -8.03 2.47
N VAL A 110 11.08 -7.59 1.27
CA VAL A 110 12.42 -7.65 0.70
C VAL A 110 12.70 -6.34 -0.04
N GLU A 111 13.97 -6.06 -0.32
CA GLU A 111 14.30 -4.97 -1.23
C GLU A 111 13.73 -5.25 -2.62
N CYS A 112 13.20 -4.18 -3.22
CA CYS A 112 13.02 -4.09 -4.66
C CYS A 112 14.39 -3.86 -5.32
#